data_AF-A0A3A4ZKC4-F1
#
_entry.id   AF-A0A3A4ZKC4-F1
#
_cell.length_a   1.000
_cell.length_b   1.000
_cell.length_c   1.000
_cell.angle_alpha   90.00
_cell.angle_beta   90.00
_cell.angle_gamma   90.00
#
_symmetry.space_group_name_H-M   'P 1'
#
loop_
_entity.id
_entity.type
_entity.pdbx_description
1 polymer ?
#
loop_
_entity_poly.entity_id
_entity_poly.type
_entity_poly.pdbx_seq_one_letter_code
_entity_poly.pdbx_strand_id
1 'polypeptide(L)'
;MEKRKLEALRRMLHEKEGGYQMKRITLFCMAMFLVFVLFPAFSMAQHQHGTGMGESMKMDTKEVLVEGIKVSFQIMNNKEHEKMLADMKMDEKPPAGTTHNITLVLTDGQSQKEITDATVKMKVIDPSGKDQIKTLKAEKEMKSYDAYFNLKQKGKYQILASFKVGDKTRNAGTYYEVK
;
A
#
# COMPACT_ATOMS: atom_id res chain seq x y z
N MET A 1 25.91 -12.32 71.29
CA MET A 1 25.40 -13.34 70.33
C MET A 1 24.18 -12.85 69.56
N GLU A 2 23.32 -12.00 70.12
CA GLU A 2 22.08 -11.55 69.48
C GLU A 2 22.23 -10.61 68.27
N LYS A 3 23.19 -9.68 68.27
CA LYS A 3 23.38 -8.73 67.15
C LYS A 3 23.60 -9.43 65.80
N ARG A 4 24.35 -10.54 65.79
CA ARG A 4 24.61 -11.32 64.57
C ARG A 4 23.35 -12.03 64.04
N LYS A 5 22.43 -12.45 64.93
CA LYS A 5 21.15 -13.05 64.54
C LYS A 5 20.21 -12.01 63.93
N LEU A 6 20.19 -10.80 64.47
CA LEU A 6 19.35 -9.70 63.97
C LEU A 6 19.81 -9.20 62.59
N GLU A 7 21.12 -9.11 62.36
CA GLU A 7 21.67 -8.75 61.04
C GLU A 7 21.42 -9.82 59.98
N ALA A 8 21.51 -11.10 60.33
CA ALA A 8 21.17 -12.19 59.43
C ALA A 8 19.68 -12.18 59.05
N LEU A 9 18.78 -11.89 60.02
CA LEU A 9 17.35 -11.78 59.77
C LEU A 9 17.01 -10.59 58.87
N ARG A 10 17.66 -9.43 59.08
CA ARG A 10 17.49 -8.25 58.21
C ARG A 10 17.95 -8.50 56.77
N ARG A 11 19.08 -9.20 56.58
CA ARG A 11 19.56 -9.56 55.23
C ARG A 11 18.60 -10.53 54.53
N MET A 12 18.10 -11.55 55.23
CA MET A 12 17.13 -12.49 54.68
C MET A 12 15.81 -11.82 54.28
N LEU A 13 15.30 -10.86 55.08
CA LEU A 13 14.09 -10.12 54.75
C LEU A 13 14.27 -9.24 53.51
N HIS A 14 15.39 -8.53 53.41
CA HIS A 14 15.68 -7.63 52.29
C HIS A 14 15.88 -8.39 50.96
N GLU A 15 16.48 -9.59 51.02
CA GLU A 15 16.65 -10.48 49.86
C GLU A 15 15.30 -11.07 49.39
N LYS A 16 14.41 -11.42 50.33
CA LYS A 16 13.08 -11.96 50.05
C LYS A 16 12.15 -10.91 49.43
N GLU A 17 12.23 -9.66 49.88
CA GLU A 17 11.46 -8.54 49.31
C GLU A 17 11.91 -8.17 47.89
N GLY A 18 13.22 -8.13 47.62
CA GLY A 18 13.77 -7.86 46.29
C GLY A 18 13.37 -8.91 45.25
N GLY A 19 13.41 -10.19 45.62
CA GLY A 19 12.96 -11.29 44.75
C GLY A 19 11.46 -11.27 44.45
N TYR A 20 10.64 -10.81 45.39
CA TYR A 20 9.19 -10.71 45.21
C TYR A 20 8.81 -9.53 44.29
N GLN A 21 9.49 -8.39 44.43
CA GLN A 21 9.28 -7.22 43.56
C GLN A 21 9.72 -7.49 42.11
N MET A 22 10.87 -8.16 41.91
CA MET A 22 11.35 -8.53 40.57
C MET A 22 10.37 -9.46 39.84
N LYS A 23 9.81 -10.46 40.52
CA LYS A 23 8.82 -11.38 39.92
C LYS A 23 7.54 -10.67 39.50
N ARG A 24 7.07 -9.68 40.26
CA ARG A 24 5.88 -8.87 39.92
C ARG A 24 6.12 -8.00 38.69
N ILE A 25 7.29 -7.37 38.59
CA ILE A 25 7.65 -6.56 37.42
C ILE A 25 7.78 -7.43 36.17
N THR A 26 8.44 -8.60 36.28
CA THR A 26 8.54 -9.55 35.16
C THR A 26 7.18 -10.05 34.70
N LEU A 27 6.27 -10.36 35.65
CA LEU A 27 4.91 -10.82 35.32
C LEU A 27 4.10 -9.70 34.64
N PHE A 28 4.26 -8.45 35.08
CA PHE A 28 3.58 -7.29 34.49
C PHE A 28 4.07 -7.00 33.07
N CYS A 29 5.38 -7.07 32.82
CA CYS A 29 5.96 -6.90 31.49
C CYS A 29 5.52 -8.03 30.52
N MET A 30 5.44 -9.28 30.98
CA MET A 30 4.94 -10.39 30.17
C MET A 30 3.46 -10.24 29.83
N ALA A 31 2.62 -9.81 30.78
CA ALA A 31 1.20 -9.57 30.52
C ALA A 31 0.98 -8.45 29.51
N MET A 32 1.76 -7.37 29.57
CA MET A 32 1.67 -6.26 28.63
C MET A 32 2.08 -6.64 27.20
N PHE A 33 3.08 -7.54 27.07
CA PHE A 33 3.50 -8.07 25.77
C PHE A 33 2.43 -8.98 25.15
N LEU A 34 1.73 -9.76 25.97
CA LEU A 34 0.67 -10.68 25.51
C LEU A 34 -0.58 -9.94 25.00
N VAL A 35 -0.90 -8.78 25.60
CA VAL A 35 -2.00 -7.92 25.15
C VAL A 35 -1.72 -7.34 23.76
N PHE A 36 -0.46 -7.03 23.43
CA PHE A 36 -0.08 -6.46 22.14
C PHE A 36 -0.18 -7.47 20.97
N VAL A 37 -0.10 -8.78 21.25
CA VAL A 37 -0.17 -9.85 20.23
C VAL A 37 -1.62 -10.20 19.88
N LEU A 38 -2.59 -9.83 20.73
CA LEU A 38 -4.00 -10.17 20.55
C LEU A 38 -4.86 -9.05 19.95
N PHE A 39 -4.29 -7.87 19.67
CA PHE A 39 -4.99 -6.86 18.86
C PHE A 39 -4.77 -7.17 17.38
N PRO A 40 -5.76 -7.72 16.65
CA PRO A 40 -5.70 -7.69 15.20
C PRO A 40 -5.55 -6.22 14.79
N ALA A 41 -4.57 -5.93 13.94
CA ALA A 41 -4.48 -4.65 13.27
C ALA A 41 -5.81 -4.44 12.54
N PHE A 42 -6.70 -3.64 13.13
CA PHE A 42 -7.90 -3.17 12.47
C PHE A 42 -7.43 -2.29 11.32
N SER A 43 -7.20 -2.92 10.17
CA SER A 43 -7.04 -2.23 8.91
C SER A 43 -8.43 -1.67 8.57
N MET A 44 -8.71 -0.47 9.05
CA MET A 44 -9.82 0.34 8.58
C MET A 44 -9.53 0.65 7.12
N ALA A 45 -10.03 -0.19 6.22
CA ALA A 45 -10.12 0.12 4.81
C ALA A 45 -11.14 1.26 4.67
N GLN A 46 -10.66 2.49 4.86
CA GLN A 46 -11.45 3.68 4.57
C GLN A 46 -11.49 3.83 3.05
N HIS A 47 -12.55 3.32 2.44
CA HIS A 47 -12.95 3.66 1.08
C HIS A 47 -13.28 5.15 1.02
N GLN A 48 -12.24 5.99 0.89
CA GLN A 48 -12.44 7.39 0.56
C GLN A 48 -12.72 7.48 -0.94
N HIS A 49 -14.02 7.48 -1.24
CA HIS A 49 -14.57 7.80 -2.54
C HIS A 49 -14.08 9.17 -3.00
N GLY A 50 -13.44 9.20 -4.18
CA GLY A 50 -13.36 10.39 -4.99
C GLY A 50 -14.77 10.85 -5.38
N THR A 51 -14.98 12.15 -5.24
CA THR A 51 -16.15 12.96 -5.56
C THR A 51 -16.75 12.69 -6.95
N GLY A 52 -18.04 12.35 -6.96
CA GLY A 52 -19.10 12.49 -7.97
C GLY A 52 -18.81 12.79 -9.45
N MET A 53 -19.36 11.93 -10.34
CA MET A 53 -20.33 12.23 -11.41
C MET A 53 -20.45 10.99 -12.33
N GLY A 54 -21.67 10.54 -12.62
CA GLY A 54 -21.96 9.49 -13.62
C GLY A 54 -22.16 8.07 -13.06
N GLU A 55 -22.93 7.24 -13.76
CA GLU A 55 -23.09 5.80 -13.47
C GLU A 55 -21.75 5.18 -13.08
N SER A 56 -21.73 4.35 -12.03
CA SER A 56 -20.52 3.75 -11.48
C SER A 56 -19.72 3.01 -12.56
N MET A 57 -18.75 3.69 -13.17
CA MET A 57 -17.84 3.08 -14.12
C MET A 57 -17.03 2.01 -13.40
N LYS A 58 -17.02 0.80 -13.94
CA LYS A 58 -16.36 -0.35 -13.34
C LYS A 58 -14.85 -0.17 -13.49
N MET A 59 -14.20 0.32 -12.43
CA MET A 59 -12.76 0.50 -12.38
C MET A 59 -12.16 -0.57 -11.45
N ASP A 60 -11.40 -1.51 -12.01
CA ASP A 60 -10.70 -2.51 -11.21
C ASP A 60 -9.51 -1.84 -10.52
N THR A 61 -9.64 -1.63 -9.21
CA THR A 61 -8.62 -0.97 -8.38
C THR A 61 -7.88 -1.97 -7.51
N LYS A 62 -6.54 -1.90 -7.51
CA LYS A 62 -5.66 -2.64 -6.60
C LYS A 62 -4.79 -1.66 -5.84
N GLU A 63 -4.77 -1.74 -4.52
CA GLU A 63 -3.95 -0.85 -3.68
C GLU A 63 -2.81 -1.62 -3.02
N VAL A 64 -1.64 -1.00 -2.96
CA VAL A 64 -0.46 -1.52 -2.29
C VAL A 64 0.19 -0.40 -1.49
N LEU A 65 0.54 -0.66 -0.22
CA LEU A 65 1.29 0.30 0.59
C LEU A 65 2.78 -0.03 0.51
N VAL A 66 3.60 0.91 0.04
CA VAL A 66 5.06 0.77 -0.05
C VAL A 66 5.72 1.96 0.64
N GLU A 67 6.41 1.70 1.75
CA GLU A 67 7.19 2.70 2.49
C GLU A 67 6.40 3.98 2.81
N GLY A 68 5.15 3.83 3.25
CA GLY A 68 4.28 4.96 3.58
C GLY A 68 3.66 5.66 2.38
N ILE A 69 3.81 5.14 1.15
CA ILE A 69 3.09 5.63 -0.03
C ILE A 69 2.05 4.58 -0.43
N LYS A 70 0.79 4.98 -0.48
CA LYS A 70 -0.29 4.16 -1.05
C LYS A 70 -0.22 4.27 -2.57
N VAL A 71 -0.14 3.13 -3.24
CA VAL A 71 -0.07 3.00 -4.68
C VAL A 71 -1.35 2.32 -5.16
N SER A 72 -2.20 3.07 -5.85
CA SER A 72 -3.47 2.57 -6.38
C SER A 72 -3.34 2.34 -7.89
N PHE A 73 -3.41 1.09 -8.32
CA PHE A 73 -3.46 0.66 -9.72
C PHE A 73 -4.92 0.58 -10.14
N GLN A 74 -5.34 1.44 -11.05
CA GLN A 74 -6.67 1.48 -11.65
C GLN A 74 -6.56 0.97 -13.09
N ILE A 75 -7.26 -0.12 -13.38
CA ILE A 75 -7.15 -0.82 -14.66
C ILE A 75 -8.51 -0.77 -15.33
N MET A 76 -8.53 -0.26 -16.57
CA MET A 76 -9.77 -0.05 -17.31
C MET A 76 -9.62 -0.54 -18.74
N ASN A 77 -10.63 -1.22 -19.26
CA ASN A 77 -10.67 -1.55 -20.68
C ASN A 77 -10.76 -0.27 -21.52
N ASN A 78 -10.06 -0.20 -22.66
CA ASN A 78 -10.06 0.98 -23.53
C ASN A 78 -11.46 1.40 -23.96
N LYS A 79 -12.40 0.45 -24.15
CA LYS A 79 -13.79 0.78 -24.49
C LYS A 79 -14.50 1.54 -23.37
N GLU A 80 -14.21 1.22 -22.11
CA GLU A 80 -14.73 1.95 -20.96
C GLU A 80 -13.98 3.27 -20.77
N HIS A 81 -12.66 3.27 -20.99
CA HIS A 81 -11.84 4.48 -20.93
C HIS A 81 -12.26 5.52 -21.98
N GLU A 82 -12.58 5.11 -23.21
CA GLU A 82 -13.09 6.00 -24.25
C GLU A 82 -14.41 6.66 -23.84
N LYS A 83 -15.31 5.94 -23.16
CA LYS A 83 -16.53 6.53 -22.61
C LYS A 83 -16.20 7.55 -21.54
N MET A 84 -15.30 7.22 -20.62
CA MET A 84 -14.83 8.14 -19.57
C MET A 84 -14.25 9.43 -20.19
N LEU A 85 -13.37 9.31 -21.18
CA LEU A 85 -12.77 10.45 -21.87
C LEU A 85 -13.82 11.31 -22.57
N ALA A 86 -14.81 10.69 -23.23
CA ALA A 86 -15.91 11.41 -23.87
C ALA A 86 -16.79 12.16 -22.88
N ASP A 87 -17.13 11.54 -21.75
CA ASP A 87 -17.92 12.16 -20.67
C ASP A 87 -17.18 13.35 -20.05
N MET A 88 -15.85 13.24 -19.93
CA MET A 88 -14.96 14.30 -19.48
C MET A 88 -14.63 15.34 -20.56
N LYS A 89 -15.14 15.17 -21.79
CA LYS A 89 -14.87 16.03 -22.95
C LYS A 89 -13.38 16.17 -23.27
N MET A 90 -12.61 15.11 -23.03
CA MET A 90 -11.19 15.03 -23.38
C MET A 90 -11.04 14.48 -24.80
N ASP A 91 -10.31 15.20 -25.64
CA ASP A 91 -9.96 14.75 -26.99
C ASP A 91 -8.69 13.89 -26.95
N GLU A 92 -8.78 12.74 -26.29
CA GLU A 92 -7.75 11.71 -26.27
C GLU A 92 -8.33 10.40 -26.81
N LYS A 93 -7.53 9.65 -27.58
CA LYS A 93 -7.90 8.34 -28.10
C LYS A 93 -6.87 7.30 -27.70
N PRO A 94 -7.29 6.10 -27.28
CA PRO A 94 -6.36 5.02 -27.01
C PRO A 94 -5.49 4.71 -28.25
N PRO A 95 -4.17 4.55 -28.09
CA PRO A 95 -3.30 4.19 -29.20
C PRO A 95 -3.68 2.83 -29.80
N ALA A 96 -3.55 2.71 -31.12
CA ALA A 96 -3.80 1.46 -31.83
C ALA A 96 -2.97 0.30 -31.24
N GLY A 97 -3.59 -0.88 -31.15
CA GLY A 97 -2.95 -2.08 -30.62
C GLY A 97 -2.95 -2.21 -29.10
N THR A 98 -3.41 -1.20 -28.36
CA THR A 98 -3.64 -1.28 -26.92
C THR A 98 -5.06 -1.75 -26.60
N THR A 99 -5.31 -2.15 -25.36
CA THR A 99 -6.62 -2.67 -24.92
C THR A 99 -7.06 -2.17 -23.55
N HIS A 100 -6.12 -1.72 -22.74
CA HIS A 100 -6.41 -1.21 -21.41
C HIS A 100 -5.61 0.07 -21.17
N ASN A 101 -6.23 1.01 -20.46
CA ASN A 101 -5.54 2.07 -19.79
C ASN A 101 -5.21 1.57 -18.36
N ILE A 102 -3.99 1.84 -17.91
CA ILE A 102 -3.60 1.59 -16.52
C ILE A 102 -3.17 2.91 -15.93
N THR A 103 -3.91 3.35 -14.91
CA THR A 103 -3.67 4.56 -14.15
C THR A 103 -3.07 4.21 -12.79
N LEU A 104 -2.05 4.96 -12.40
CA LEU A 104 -1.39 4.89 -11.11
C LEU A 104 -1.67 6.17 -10.34
N VAL A 105 -2.25 6.05 -9.15
CA VAL A 105 -2.36 7.16 -8.18
C VAL A 105 -1.39 6.87 -7.05
N LEU A 106 -0.52 7.84 -6.76
CA LEU A 106 0.40 7.80 -5.64
C LEU A 106 -0.15 8.73 -4.55
N THR A 107 -0.37 8.21 -3.35
CA THR A 107 -0.84 9.01 -2.21
C THR A 107 0.14 8.89 -1.06
N ASP A 108 0.60 10.02 -0.54
CA ASP A 108 1.42 10.05 0.67
C ASP A 108 0.58 9.59 1.86
N GLY A 109 1.04 8.55 2.56
CA GLY A 109 0.28 7.90 3.62
C GLY A 109 0.14 8.72 4.89
N GLN A 110 0.97 9.75 5.09
CA GLN A 110 0.86 10.64 6.26
C GLN A 110 -0.10 11.79 5.99
N SER A 111 0.12 12.51 4.91
CA SER A 111 -0.66 13.70 4.55
C SER A 111 -1.96 13.37 3.80
N GLN A 112 -2.10 12.13 3.30
CA GLN A 112 -3.20 11.68 2.45
C GLN A 112 -3.35 12.51 1.15
N LYS A 113 -2.30 13.22 0.73
CA LYS A 113 -2.28 14.00 -0.52
C LYS A 113 -1.71 13.19 -1.67
N GLU A 114 -2.20 13.45 -2.89
CA GLU A 114 -1.62 12.86 -4.08
C GLU A 114 -0.21 13.39 -4.35
N ILE A 115 0.69 12.50 -4.76
CA ILE A 115 2.06 12.82 -5.15
C ILE A 115 2.07 12.97 -6.67
N THR A 116 2.25 14.20 -7.15
CA THR A 116 2.17 14.55 -8.58
C THR A 116 3.51 14.93 -9.22
N ASP A 117 4.58 14.93 -8.43
CA ASP A 117 5.96 15.23 -8.82
C ASP A 117 6.85 13.98 -8.91
N ALA A 118 6.27 12.83 -9.27
CA ALA A 118 6.97 11.59 -9.51
C ALA A 118 7.34 11.35 -10.99
N THR A 119 8.43 10.62 -11.22
CA THR A 119 8.66 9.93 -12.48
C THR A 119 8.26 8.47 -12.34
N VAL A 120 7.39 7.97 -13.21
CA VAL A 120 6.83 6.61 -13.10
C VAL A 120 7.14 5.79 -14.35
N LYS A 121 7.69 4.60 -14.15
CA LYS A 121 7.84 3.55 -15.19
C LYS A 121 7.06 2.33 -14.76
N MET A 122 6.37 1.69 -15.70
CA MET A 122 5.61 0.48 -15.47
C MET A 122 6.06 -0.63 -16.42
N LYS A 123 6.21 -1.83 -15.86
CA LYS A 123 6.44 -3.08 -16.57
C LYS A 123 5.21 -3.96 -16.38
N VAL A 124 4.59 -4.37 -17.49
CA VAL A 124 3.49 -5.34 -17.51
C VAL A 124 3.99 -6.63 -18.15
N ILE A 125 3.90 -7.74 -17.44
CA ILE A 125 4.29 -9.07 -17.92
C ILE A 125 3.03 -9.88 -18.17
N ASP A 126 2.90 -10.41 -19.38
CA ASP A 126 1.75 -11.21 -19.81
C ASP A 126 1.81 -12.67 -19.30
N PRO A 127 0.72 -13.44 -19.44
CA PRO A 127 0.69 -14.83 -19.01
C PRO A 127 1.73 -15.74 -19.68
N SER A 128 2.24 -15.36 -20.86
CA SER A 128 3.31 -16.06 -21.57
C SER A 128 4.72 -15.65 -21.13
N GLY A 129 4.84 -14.66 -20.24
CA GLY A 129 6.10 -14.12 -19.73
C GLY A 129 6.69 -12.97 -20.55
N LYS A 130 6.02 -12.52 -21.62
CA LYS A 130 6.49 -11.37 -22.42
C LYS A 130 6.14 -10.06 -21.71
N ASP A 131 7.02 -9.07 -21.81
CA ASP A 131 6.83 -7.78 -21.17
C ASP A 131 6.55 -6.60 -22.10
N GLN A 132 5.94 -5.57 -21.51
CA GLN A 132 5.77 -4.22 -22.04
C GLN A 132 6.27 -3.25 -20.97
N ILE A 133 7.23 -2.40 -21.32
CA ILE A 133 7.78 -1.39 -20.40
C ILE A 133 7.46 -0.01 -20.96
N LYS A 134 6.82 0.85 -20.15
CA LYS A 134 6.45 2.22 -20.53
C LYS A 134 6.74 3.19 -19.40
N THR A 135 7.16 4.41 -19.75
CA THR A 135 7.07 5.57 -18.86
C THR A 135 5.63 6.05 -18.89
N LEU A 136 5.04 6.32 -17.73
CA LEU A 136 3.66 6.81 -17.65
C LEU A 136 3.63 8.33 -17.87
N LYS A 137 2.60 8.79 -18.59
CA LYS A 137 2.27 10.21 -18.78
C LYS A 137 1.67 10.74 -17.48
N ALA A 138 2.06 11.93 -17.07
CA ALA A 138 1.48 12.58 -15.90
C ALA A 138 0.22 13.36 -16.30
N GLU A 139 -0.92 13.01 -15.72
CA GLU A 139 -2.19 13.70 -15.87
C GLU A 139 -2.38 14.68 -14.71
N LYS A 140 -1.91 15.91 -14.88
CA LYS A 140 -1.86 16.91 -13.80
C LYS A 140 -3.24 17.22 -13.22
N GLU A 141 -4.27 17.28 -14.05
CA GLU A 141 -5.64 17.58 -13.63
C GLU A 141 -6.25 16.43 -12.82
N MET A 142 -5.93 15.18 -13.19
CA MET A 142 -6.38 13.98 -12.48
C MET A 142 -5.45 13.58 -11.33
N LYS A 143 -4.32 14.27 -11.18
CA LYS A 143 -3.25 13.97 -10.20
C LYS A 143 -2.80 12.51 -10.26
N SER A 144 -2.70 11.96 -11.47
CA SER A 144 -2.41 10.56 -11.71
C SER A 144 -1.35 10.39 -12.80
N TYR A 145 -0.94 9.15 -13.02
CA TYR A 145 -0.03 8.77 -14.07
C TYR A 145 -0.64 7.62 -14.87
N ASP A 146 -0.64 7.69 -16.19
CA ASP A 146 -1.21 6.60 -17.00
C ASP A 146 -0.39 6.22 -18.22
N ALA A 147 -0.66 5.01 -18.70
CA ALA A 147 -0.24 4.56 -20.01
C ALA A 147 -1.17 3.45 -20.49
N TYR A 148 -1.23 3.29 -21.81
CA TYR A 148 -2.02 2.24 -22.45
C TYR A 148 -1.20 0.98 -22.67
N PHE A 149 -1.78 -0.19 -22.42
CA PHE A 149 -1.14 -1.49 -22.56
C PHE A 149 -1.99 -2.48 -23.34
N ASN A 150 -1.33 -3.46 -23.95
CA ASN A 150 -1.98 -4.58 -24.62
C ASN A 150 -2.10 -5.79 -23.67
N LEU A 151 -3.31 -6.07 -23.20
CA LEU A 151 -3.68 -7.18 -22.32
C LEU A 151 -4.72 -8.08 -23.03
N LYS A 152 -4.43 -8.46 -24.29
CA LYS A 152 -5.33 -9.30 -25.11
C LYS A 152 -5.39 -10.76 -24.70
N GLN A 153 -4.33 -11.27 -24.06
CA GLN A 153 -4.28 -12.67 -23.66
C GLN A 153 -5.11 -12.86 -22.40
N LYS A 154 -5.85 -13.96 -22.32
CA LYS A 154 -6.52 -14.35 -21.07
C LYS A 154 -5.50 -14.87 -20.08
N GLY A 155 -5.73 -14.61 -18.80
CA GLY A 155 -4.90 -15.10 -17.69
C GLY A 155 -4.35 -13.98 -16.82
N LYS A 156 -3.39 -14.35 -15.99
CA LYS A 156 -2.83 -13.52 -14.92
C LYS A 156 -1.62 -12.72 -15.39
N TYR A 157 -1.77 -11.41 -15.41
CA TYR A 157 -0.71 -10.44 -15.67
C TYR A 157 -0.01 -10.02 -14.38
N GLN A 158 1.30 -9.75 -14.47
CA GLN A 158 2.05 -9.03 -13.44
C GLN A 158 2.18 -7.57 -13.83
N ILE A 159 1.81 -6.65 -12.93
CA ILE A 159 1.92 -5.22 -13.13
C ILE A 159 2.89 -4.69 -12.09
N LEU A 160 4.00 -4.11 -12.54
CA LEU A 160 5.09 -3.61 -11.69
C LEU A 160 5.32 -2.13 -12.00
N ALA A 161 5.27 -1.27 -11.00
CA ALA A 161 5.58 0.15 -11.11
C ALA A 161 6.86 0.48 -10.33
N SER A 162 7.79 1.15 -11.00
CA SER A 162 8.95 1.81 -10.41
C SER A 162 8.70 3.31 -10.46
N PHE A 163 8.72 3.98 -9.31
CA PHE A 163 8.45 5.41 -9.23
C PHE A 163 9.52 6.13 -8.38
N LYS A 164 9.94 7.31 -8.85
CA LYS A 164 10.92 8.17 -8.18
C LYS A 164 10.22 9.42 -7.67
N VAL A 165 10.29 9.67 -6.36
CA VAL A 165 9.76 10.86 -5.67
C VAL A 165 10.94 11.52 -4.95
N GLY A 166 11.25 12.77 -5.31
CA GLY A 166 12.54 13.36 -4.95
C GLY A 166 13.68 12.47 -5.45
N ASP A 167 14.64 12.13 -4.60
CA ASP A 167 15.76 11.24 -4.94
C ASP A 167 15.51 9.75 -4.68
N LYS A 168 14.35 9.41 -4.12
CA LYS A 168 14.06 8.04 -3.69
C LYS A 168 13.24 7.29 -4.72
N THR A 169 13.81 6.19 -5.22
CA THR A 169 13.11 5.24 -6.10
C THR A 169 12.48 4.14 -5.27
N ARG A 170 11.23 3.78 -5.60
CA ARG A 170 10.44 2.73 -4.95
C ARG A 170 9.78 1.85 -6.00
N ASN A 171 9.42 0.63 -5.60
CA ASN A 171 8.76 -0.33 -6.47
C ASN A 171 7.48 -0.84 -5.80
N ALA A 172 6.41 -0.95 -6.57
CA ALA A 172 5.16 -1.56 -6.17
C ALA A 172 4.69 -2.52 -7.27
N GLY A 173 3.92 -3.53 -6.91
CA GLY A 173 3.39 -4.45 -7.90
C GLY A 173 2.10 -5.12 -7.47
N THR A 174 1.33 -5.53 -8.45
CA THR A 174 0.06 -6.24 -8.27
C THR A 174 -0.14 -7.26 -9.39
N TYR A 175 -1.17 -8.08 -9.26
CA TYR A 175 -1.62 -8.97 -10.31
C TYR A 175 -3.00 -8.55 -10.81
N TYR A 176 -3.24 -8.72 -12.10
CA TYR A 176 -4.52 -8.48 -12.75
C TYR A 176 -4.88 -9.66 -13.65
N GLU A 177 -6.14 -10.09 -13.63
CA GLU A 177 -6.59 -11.25 -14.38
C GLU A 177 -7.58 -10.84 -15.46
N VAL A 178 -7.23 -11.13 -16.72
CA VAL A 178 -8.14 -10.98 -17.86
C VAL A 178 -8.89 -12.30 -18.06
N LYS A 179 -10.21 -12.26 -17.95
CA LYS A 179 -11.10 -13.43 -18.05
C LYS A 179 -11.55 -13.74 -19.49
#